data_AF-N6Z1R0-F1
#
_entry.id   AF-N6Z1R0-F1
#
_cell.length_a   1.000
_cell.length_b   1.000
_cell.length_c   1.000
_cell.angle_alpha   90.00
_cell.angle_beta   90.00
_cell.angle_gamma   90.00
#
_symmetry.space_group_name_H-M   'P 1'
#
loop_
_entity.id
_entity.type
_entity.pdbx_description
1 polymer ?
#
loop_
_entity_poly.entity_id
_entity_poly.type
_entity_poly.pdbx_seq_one_letter_code
_entity_poly.pdbx_strand_id
1 'polypeptide(L)'
;MGFRHQRGVSLVGVLLIGAIGVCVLLMAFRSVPAVTEYMAIQRTVGVLAAEGDNGASVAELRQGFGRRSEVDDISSVTAADLEITKEGNQTVVEVHYERVVPMVANVSLLIDFHASSKAR
;
A
#
# COMPACT_ATOMS: atom_id res chain seq x y z
N MET A 1 -20.46 -52.60 2.10
CA MET A 1 -19.36 -51.63 2.35
C MET A 1 -18.90 -51.07 1.02
N GLY A 2 -19.27 -49.83 0.68
CA GLY A 2 -18.85 -49.20 -0.58
C GLY A 2 -17.42 -48.67 -0.45
N PHE A 3 -16.49 -49.24 -1.21
CA PHE A 3 -15.12 -48.73 -1.31
C PHE A 3 -15.14 -47.39 -2.05
N ARG A 4 -14.95 -46.30 -1.29
CA ARG A 4 -14.68 -44.97 -1.83
C ARG A 4 -13.43 -45.05 -2.70
N HIS A 5 -13.59 -44.92 -4.02
CA HIS A 5 -12.47 -44.78 -4.93
C HIS A 5 -11.80 -43.44 -4.67
N GLN A 6 -10.56 -43.47 -4.15
CA GLN A 6 -9.72 -42.29 -4.05
C GLN A 6 -9.41 -41.81 -5.48
N ARG A 7 -10.10 -40.75 -5.91
CA ARG A 7 -9.70 -40.01 -7.11
C ARG A 7 -8.56 -39.09 -6.71
N GLY A 8 -7.33 -39.55 -6.91
CA GLY A 8 -6.14 -38.71 -6.77
C GLY A 8 -6.18 -37.53 -7.74
N VAL A 9 -5.49 -36.44 -7.40
CA VAL A 9 -5.29 -35.33 -8.33
C VAL A 9 -4.39 -35.83 -9.46
N SER A 10 -4.82 -35.66 -10.71
CA SER A 10 -3.99 -35.97 -11.89
C SER A 10 -2.69 -35.18 -11.84
N LEU A 11 -1.58 -35.74 -12.37
CA LEU A 11 -0.31 -35.03 -12.55
C LEU A 11 -0.52 -33.67 -13.25
N VAL A 12 -1.41 -33.63 -14.25
CA VAL A 12 -1.80 -32.39 -14.96
C VAL A 12 -2.50 -31.41 -14.02
N GLY A 13 -3.38 -31.90 -13.15
CA GLY A 13 -4.05 -31.08 -12.14
C GLY A 13 -3.06 -30.49 -11.14
N VAL A 14 -2.06 -31.26 -10.70
CA VAL A 14 -1.00 -30.78 -9.81
C VAL A 14 -0.16 -29.70 -10.48
N LEU A 15 0.21 -29.89 -11.76
CA LEU A 15 0.99 -28.90 -12.51
C LEU A 15 0.20 -27.59 -12.72
N LEU A 16 -1.09 -27.67 -13.04
CA LEU A 16 -1.94 -26.48 -13.19
C LEU A 16 -2.08 -25.70 -11.88
N ILE A 17 -2.33 -26.39 -10.77
CA ILE A 17 -2.40 -25.76 -9.44
C ILE A 17 -1.04 -25.16 -9.06
N GLY A 18 0.05 -25.87 -9.35
CA GLY A 18 1.41 -25.38 -9.13
C GLY A 18 1.71 -24.11 -9.92
N ALA A 19 1.34 -24.07 -11.21
CA ALA A 19 1.52 -22.89 -12.06
C ALA A 19 0.74 -21.67 -11.52
N ILE A 20 -0.53 -21.87 -11.12
CA ILE A 20 -1.34 -20.81 -10.49
C ILE A 20 -0.68 -20.37 -9.18
N GLY A 21 -0.21 -21.31 -8.36
CA GLY A 21 0.49 -21.04 -7.11
C GLY A 21 1.73 -20.17 -7.30
N VAL A 22 2.55 -20.46 -8.31
CA VAL A 22 3.73 -19.64 -8.65
C VAL A 22 3.30 -18.22 -9.05
N CYS A 23 2.27 -18.07 -9.88
CA CYS A 23 1.75 -16.75 -10.25
C CYS A 23 1.30 -15.93 -9.02
N VAL A 24 0.55 -16.55 -8.11
CA VAL A 24 0.09 -15.89 -6.86
C VAL A 24 1.26 -15.52 -5.97
N LEU A 25 2.25 -16.41 -5.82
CA LEU A 25 3.45 -16.13 -5.01
C LEU A 25 4.24 -14.96 -5.60
N LEU A 26 4.43 -14.92 -6.92
CA LEU A 26 5.11 -13.80 -7.59
C LEU A 26 4.38 -12.48 -7.38
N MET A 27 3.04 -12.48 -7.48
CA MET A 27 2.22 -11.31 -7.18
C MET A 27 2.43 -10.82 -5.74
N ALA A 28 2.35 -11.74 -4.78
CA ALA A 28 2.55 -11.42 -3.36
C ALA A 28 3.96 -10.84 -3.10
N PHE A 29 5.02 -11.49 -3.57
CA PHE A 29 6.39 -11.01 -3.35
C PHE A 29 6.65 -9.65 -3.99
N ARG A 30 6.12 -9.39 -5.19
CA ARG A 30 6.27 -8.11 -5.88
C ARG A 30 5.45 -6.98 -5.25
N SER A 31 4.35 -7.30 -4.57
CA SER A 31 3.54 -6.31 -3.83
C SER A 31 4.19 -5.83 -2.53
N VAL A 32 5.16 -6.57 -1.97
CA VAL A 32 5.86 -6.20 -0.72
C VAL A 32 6.39 -4.75 -0.73
N PRO A 33 7.20 -4.30 -1.71
CA PRO A 33 7.71 -2.92 -1.74
C PRO A 33 6.60 -1.88 -1.75
N ALA A 34 5.49 -2.13 -2.46
CA ALA A 34 4.34 -1.23 -2.51
C ALA A 34 3.64 -1.14 -1.14
N VAL A 35 3.47 -2.28 -0.46
CA VAL A 35 2.89 -2.32 0.89
C VAL A 35 3.81 -1.65 1.91
N THR A 36 5.14 -1.82 1.81
CA THR A 36 6.08 -1.16 2.73
C THR A 36 6.08 0.34 2.56
N GLU A 37 6.00 0.84 1.32
CA GLU A 37 5.86 2.28 1.02
C GLU A 37 4.55 2.83 1.61
N TYR A 38 3.42 2.12 1.42
CA TYR A 38 2.14 2.46 2.03
C TYR A 38 2.23 2.54 3.56
N MET A 39 2.86 1.57 4.22
CA MET A 39 3.04 1.58 5.67
C MET A 39 3.90 2.76 6.14
N ALA A 40 4.91 3.17 5.37
CA ALA A 40 5.71 4.34 5.68
C ALA A 40 4.89 5.63 5.56
N ILE A 41 4.13 5.79 4.47
CA ILE A 41 3.21 6.92 4.27
C ILE A 41 2.20 7.00 5.42
N GLN A 42 1.55 5.88 5.76
CA GLN A 42 0.56 5.82 6.85
C GLN A 42 1.12 6.29 8.20
N ARG A 43 2.38 5.96 8.51
CA ARG A 43 3.06 6.44 9.73
C ARG A 43 3.34 7.93 9.63
N THR A 44 3.86 8.37 8.49
CA THR A 44 4.22 9.78 8.26
C THR A 44 3.01 10.70 8.32
N VAL A 45 1.87 10.35 7.69
CA VAL A 45 0.65 11.16 7.79
C VAL A 45 0.13 11.25 9.23
N GLY A 46 0.26 10.18 10.02
CA GLY A 46 -0.07 10.20 11.46
C GLY A 46 0.81 11.16 12.26
N VAL A 47 2.11 11.20 11.97
CA VAL A 47 3.04 12.15 12.60
C VAL A 47 2.71 13.59 12.19
N LEU A 48 2.43 13.83 10.90
CA LEU A 48 2.08 15.15 10.40
C LEU A 48 0.76 15.67 10.98
N ALA A 49 -0.23 14.81 11.14
CA ALA A 49 -1.47 15.15 11.82
C ALA A 49 -1.22 15.62 13.27
N ALA A 50 -0.39 14.89 14.01
CA ALA A 50 0.00 15.29 15.36
C ALA A 50 0.78 16.62 15.36
N GLU A 51 1.67 16.87 14.40
CA GLU A 51 2.35 18.16 14.24
C GLU A 51 1.34 19.29 13.95
N GLY A 52 0.33 19.04 13.12
CA GLY A 52 -0.76 19.98 12.82
C GLY A 52 -1.61 20.32 14.04
N ASP A 53 -1.91 19.33 14.87
CA ASP A 53 -2.63 19.50 16.15
C ASP A 53 -1.85 20.38 17.13
N ASN A 54 -0.52 20.33 17.08
CA ASN A 54 0.37 21.19 17.85
C ASN A 54 0.57 22.59 17.23
N GLY A 55 -0.16 22.91 16.17
CA GLY A 55 -0.18 24.25 15.56
C GLY A 55 0.70 24.42 14.31
N ALA A 56 1.28 23.34 13.77
CA ALA A 56 2.00 23.43 12.50
C ALA A 56 1.06 23.89 11.37
N SER A 57 1.56 24.78 10.52
CA SER A 57 0.87 25.26 9.33
C SER A 57 0.88 24.21 8.21
N VAL A 58 -0.08 24.31 7.28
CA VAL A 58 -0.15 23.42 6.10
C VAL A 58 1.15 23.42 5.30
N ALA A 59 1.84 24.56 5.20
CA ALA A 59 3.12 24.68 4.51
C ALA A 59 4.22 23.88 5.21
N GLU A 60 4.29 23.97 6.55
CA GLU A 60 5.24 23.20 7.36
C GLU A 60 4.97 21.70 7.28
N LEU A 61 3.70 21.28 7.27
CA LEU A 61 3.32 19.87 7.10
C LEU A 61 3.76 19.32 5.74
N ARG A 62 3.55 20.09 4.66
CA ARG A 62 4.01 19.70 3.31
C ARG A 62 5.53 19.61 3.23
N GLN A 63 6.26 20.56 3.81
CA GLN A 63 7.71 20.50 3.87
C GLN A 63 8.21 19.36 4.77
N GLY A 64 7.49 19.06 5.86
CA GLY A 64 7.74 17.93 6.74
C GLY A 64 7.55 16.59 6.02
N PHE A 65 6.51 16.47 5.20
CA PHE A 65 6.31 15.31 4.33
C PHE A 65 7.44 15.15 3.34
N GLY A 66 7.79 16.20 2.59
CA GLY A 66 8.85 16.14 1.57
C GLY A 66 10.20 15.63 2.11
N ARG A 67 10.57 16.06 3.31
CA ARG A 67 11.79 15.58 3.98
C ARG A 67 11.70 14.11 4.39
N ARG A 68 10.53 13.65 4.85
CA ARG A 68 10.31 12.26 5.24
C ARG A 68 10.17 11.34 4.04
N SER A 69 9.57 11.80 2.95
CA SER A 69 9.46 11.03 1.71
C SER A 69 10.82 10.71 1.10
N GLU A 70 11.78 11.64 1.20
CA GLU A 70 13.17 11.38 0.77
C GLU A 70 13.88 10.33 1.64
N VAL A 71 13.59 10.29 2.95
CA VAL A 71 14.21 9.35 3.89
C VAL A 71 13.59 7.95 3.81
N ASP A 72 12.26 7.88 3.66
CA ASP A 72 11.49 6.63 3.61
C ASP A 72 11.35 6.05 2.19
N ASP A 73 12.04 6.62 1.20
CA ASP A 73 12.00 6.24 -0.22
C ASP A 73 10.58 6.22 -0.82
N ILE A 74 9.78 7.21 -0.42
CA ILE A 74 8.42 7.40 -0.93
C ILE A 74 8.51 8.12 -2.28
N SER A 75 8.14 7.42 -3.35
CA SER A 75 8.20 7.92 -4.72
C SER A 75 6.82 8.03 -5.38
N SER A 76 5.81 7.37 -4.81
CA SER A 76 4.46 7.27 -5.37
C SER A 76 3.57 8.46 -5.02
N VAL A 77 3.98 9.29 -4.06
CA VAL A 77 3.20 10.39 -3.51
C VAL A 77 4.09 11.59 -3.27
N THR A 78 3.61 12.78 -3.62
CA THR A 78 4.28 14.05 -3.33
C THR A 78 3.54 14.82 -2.22
N ALA A 79 4.21 15.83 -1.65
CA ALA A 79 3.60 16.71 -0.66
C ALA A 79 2.38 17.50 -1.19
N ALA A 80 2.26 17.65 -2.52
CA ALA A 80 1.14 18.33 -3.16
C ALA A 80 -0.13 17.46 -3.18
N ASP A 81 0.03 16.14 -3.20
CA ASP A 81 -1.06 15.16 -3.26
C ASP A 81 -1.73 14.94 -1.88
N LEU A 82 -1.14 15.51 -0.82
CA LEU A 82 -1.71 15.47 0.52
C LEU A 82 -2.94 16.38 0.63
N GLU A 83 -4.06 15.78 1.01
CA GLU A 83 -5.25 16.47 1.48
C GLU A 83 -5.11 16.72 2.98
N ILE A 84 -5.16 18.00 3.37
CA ILE A 84 -4.96 18.44 4.75
C ILE A 84 -6.21 19.22 5.16
N THR A 85 -6.99 18.64 6.06
CA THR A 85 -8.27 19.17 6.52
C THR A 85 -8.23 19.38 8.03
N LYS A 86 -8.94 20.40 8.53
CA LYS A 86 -9.13 20.60 9.97
C LYS A 86 -10.55 20.18 10.36
N GLU A 87 -10.66 19.12 11.13
CA GLU A 87 -11.91 18.66 11.72
C GLU A 87 -11.95 19.04 13.20
N GLY A 88 -12.56 20.19 13.51
CA GLY A 88 -12.63 20.72 14.87
C GLY A 88 -11.25 21.12 15.40
N ASN A 89 -10.74 20.39 16.39
CA ASN A 89 -9.43 20.60 16.99
C ASN A 89 -8.38 19.56 16.54
N GLN A 90 -8.71 18.77 15.52
CA GLN A 90 -7.82 17.76 14.94
C GLN A 90 -7.51 18.07 13.48
N THR A 91 -6.27 17.82 13.10
CA THR A 91 -5.74 17.94 11.75
C THR A 91 -5.76 16.54 11.13
N VAL A 92 -6.52 16.40 10.06
CA VAL A 92 -6.58 15.17 9.27
C VAL A 92 -5.70 15.35 8.05
N VAL A 93 -4.77 14.41 7.85
CA VAL A 93 -3.90 14.34 6.68
C VAL A 93 -4.18 13.02 5.99
N GLU A 94 -4.59 13.09 4.73
CA GLU A 94 -4.93 11.91 3.94
C GLU A 94 -4.37 12.02 2.52
N VAL A 95 -4.21 10.86 1.90
CA VAL A 95 -3.74 10.74 0.53
C VAL A 95 -4.27 9.49 -0.14
N HIS A 96 -4.72 9.68 -1.38
CA HIS A 96 -5.18 8.64 -2.28
C HIS A 96 -4.25 8.56 -3.47
N TYR A 97 -3.76 7.36 -3.79
CA TYR A 97 -2.87 7.18 -4.92
C TYR A 97 -2.91 5.74 -5.45
N GLU A 98 -2.58 5.59 -6.72
CA GLU A 98 -2.46 4.30 -7.38
C GLU A 98 -0.99 3.90 -7.50
N ARG A 99 -0.66 2.67 -7.11
CA ARG A 99 0.67 2.10 -7.29
C ARG A 99 0.66 1.02 -8.36
N VAL A 100 1.35 1.28 -9.46
CA VAL A 100 1.55 0.30 -10.53
C VAL A 100 2.84 -0.50 -10.28
N VAL A 101 2.69 -1.80 -10.02
CA VAL A 101 3.79 -2.74 -9.82
C VAL A 101 3.99 -3.57 -11.09
N PRO A 102 5.10 -3.41 -11.82
CA PRO A 102 5.36 -4.22 -13.00
C PRO A 102 5.57 -5.69 -12.63
N MET A 103 4.86 -6.58 -13.33
CA MET A 103 4.90 -8.02 -13.07
C MET A 103 5.82 -8.74 -14.07
N VAL A 104 5.27 -9.12 -15.23
CA VAL A 104 5.95 -9.89 -16.26
C VAL A 104 5.51 -9.39 -17.64
N ALA A 105 6.48 -9.19 -18.53
CA ALA A 105 6.26 -8.61 -19.86
C ALA A 105 5.40 -7.33 -19.77
N ASN A 106 4.23 -7.32 -20.42
CA ASN A 106 3.33 -6.17 -20.46
C ASN A 106 2.22 -6.22 -19.39
N VAL A 107 2.38 -7.05 -18.36
CA VAL A 107 1.41 -7.21 -17.27
C VAL A 107 1.89 -6.48 -16.03
N SER A 108 1.00 -5.70 -15.42
CA SER A 108 1.23 -4.97 -14.18
C SER A 108 0.09 -5.22 -13.19
N LEU A 109 0.41 -5.14 -11.90
CA LEU A 109 -0.55 -5.13 -10.81
C LEU A 109 -0.77 -3.67 -10.39
N LEU A 110 -2.02 -3.22 -10.40
CA LEU A 110 -2.39 -1.91 -9.85
C LEU A 110 -2.96 -2.12 -8.45
N ILE A 111 -2.49 -1.33 -7.50
CA ILE A 111 -3.00 -1.31 -6.13
C ILE A 111 -3.44 0.11 -5.82
N ASP A 112 -4.70 0.27 -5.45
CA ASP A 112 -5.25 1.52 -4.94
C ASP A 112 -4.97 1.59 -3.44
N PHE A 113 -4.30 2.67 -3.01
CA PHE A 113 -3.98 2.91 -1.63
C PHE A 113 -4.64 4.20 -1.14
N HIS A 114 -5.15 4.12 0.08
CA HIS A 114 -5.64 5.26 0.83
C HIS A 114 -4.99 5.27 2.21
N ALA A 115 -4.14 6.25 2.45
CA ALA A 115 -3.54 6.50 3.76
C ALA A 115 -4.22 7.70 4.42
N SER A 116 -4.62 7.57 5.69
CA SER A 116 -5.28 8.63 6.44
C SER A 116 -4.82 8.63 7.89
N SER A 117 -4.61 9.82 8.45
CA SER A 117 -4.28 9.99 9.87
C SER A 117 -5.47 9.76 10.80
N LYS A 118 -6.69 9.74 10.27
CA LYS A 118 -7.90 9.50 11.05
C LYS A 118 -7.95 8.02 11.45
N ALA A 119 -7.98 7.75 12.74
CA ALA A 119 -8.25 6.39 13.24
C ALA A 119 -9.65 5.98 12.75
N ARG A 120 -9.71 4.96 11.89
CA ARG A 120 -10.96 4.38 11.40
C ARG A 120 -11.70 3.65 12.52
#